data_AF-A0A7W4BQV4-F1
#
_entry.id   AF-A0A7W4BQV4-F1
#
_cell.length_a   1.000
_cell.length_b   1.000
_cell.length_c   1.000
_cell.angle_alpha   90.00
_cell.angle_beta   90.00
_cell.angle_gamma   90.00
#
_symmetry.space_group_name_H-M   'P 1'
#
loop_
_entity.id
_entity.type
_entity.pdbx_description
1 polymer ?
#
loop_
_entity_poly.entity_id
_entity_poly.type
_entity_poly.pdbx_seq_one_letter_code
_entity_poly.pdbx_strand_id
1 'polypeptide(L)'
;MAFSINLNTPRFTARLAVNDTVSTQHMLAVLADKQGSGEFIDSCNGNIKAAFSMLIAEKLFTIQHVLGVKSPDQLAIRFNNLHPNLARIYTQGVSDWGIKVINLQPAIAFEFIPMEQSA
;
A
#
# COMPACT_ATOMS: atom_id res chain seq x y z
N MET A 1 1.48 -2.11 -18.26
CA MET A 1 0.02 -2.01 -17.99
C MET A 1 -0.19 -1.58 -16.56
N ALA A 2 -0.88 -0.47 -16.33
CA ALA A 2 -1.34 -0.04 -15.02
C ALA A 2 -2.27 -1.10 -14.44
N PHE A 3 -2.16 -1.37 -13.13
CA PHE A 3 -2.95 -2.40 -12.48
C PHE A 3 -3.46 -1.91 -11.13
N SER A 4 -4.65 -2.37 -10.75
CA SER A 4 -5.16 -2.18 -9.40
C SER A 4 -5.09 -3.48 -8.62
N ILE A 5 -4.68 -3.42 -7.37
CA ILE A 5 -4.63 -4.57 -6.47
C ILE A 5 -5.34 -4.25 -5.16
N ASN A 6 -6.11 -5.23 -4.69
CA ASN A 6 -6.69 -5.24 -3.36
C ASN A 6 -5.82 -6.13 -2.47
N LEU A 7 -5.34 -5.56 -1.38
CA LEU A 7 -4.52 -6.23 -0.38
C LEU A 7 -5.35 -6.33 0.89
N ASN A 8 -5.71 -7.55 1.26
CA ASN A 8 -6.38 -7.85 2.52
C ASN A 8 -5.35 -8.51 3.43
N THR A 9 -4.80 -7.75 4.36
CA THR A 9 -3.87 -8.26 5.36
C THR A 9 -4.55 -8.30 6.73
N PRO A 10 -4.03 -9.08 7.70
CA PRO A 10 -4.58 -9.11 9.05
C PRO A 10 -4.54 -7.75 9.78
N ARG A 11 -3.71 -6.81 9.31
CA ARG A 11 -3.50 -5.50 9.94
C ARG A 11 -4.21 -4.37 9.20
N PHE A 12 -4.35 -4.47 7.88
CA PHE A 12 -4.93 -3.44 7.04
C PHE A 12 -5.53 -4.01 5.76
N THR A 13 -6.54 -3.31 5.25
CA THR A 13 -7.10 -3.50 3.92
C THR A 13 -6.70 -2.29 3.07
N ALA A 14 -5.97 -2.53 1.98
CA ALA A 14 -5.51 -1.47 1.08
C ALA A 14 -5.90 -1.78 -0.36
N ARG A 15 -6.40 -0.76 -1.07
CA ARG A 15 -6.58 -0.79 -2.52
C ARG A 15 -5.63 0.20 -3.15
N LEU A 16 -4.70 -0.31 -3.95
CA LEU A 16 -3.68 0.49 -4.63
C LEU A 16 -3.84 0.34 -6.14
N ALA A 17 -3.61 1.42 -6.88
CA ALA A 17 -3.44 1.39 -8.33
C ALA A 17 -2.01 1.80 -8.67
N VAL A 18 -1.30 0.99 -9.43
CA VAL A 18 0.07 1.23 -9.86
C VAL A 18 0.05 1.63 -11.33
N ASN A 19 0.71 2.73 -11.65
CA ASN A 19 0.78 3.29 -12.99
C ASN A 19 1.73 2.47 -13.88
N ASP A 20 1.54 2.60 -15.18
CA ASP A 20 2.38 2.04 -16.24
C ASP A 20 3.85 2.45 -16.18
N THR A 21 4.13 3.59 -15.54
CA THR A 21 5.48 4.13 -15.35
C THR A 21 6.34 3.27 -14.42
N VAL A 22 5.72 2.45 -13.56
CA VAL A 22 6.44 1.55 -12.65
C VAL A 22 6.64 0.20 -13.34
N SER A 23 7.86 -0.04 -13.82
CA SER A 23 8.21 -1.30 -14.46
C SER A 23 8.38 -2.43 -13.43
N THR A 24 8.16 -3.67 -13.84
CA THR A 24 8.40 -4.85 -12.98
C THR A 24 9.87 -4.96 -12.55
N GLN A 25 10.81 -4.51 -13.37
CA GLN A 25 12.23 -4.42 -13.00
C GLN A 25 12.46 -3.44 -11.85
N HIS A 26 11.78 -2.28 -11.88
CA HIS A 26 11.85 -1.32 -10.77
C HIS A 26 11.23 -1.89 -9.49
N MET A 27 10.08 -2.56 -9.59
CA MET A 27 9.44 -3.24 -8.44
C MET A 27 10.38 -4.28 -7.82
N LEU A 28 11.03 -5.10 -8.65
CA LEU A 28 11.97 -6.12 -8.19
C LEU A 28 13.22 -5.50 -7.56
N ALA A 29 13.77 -4.43 -8.15
CA ALA A 29 14.91 -3.73 -7.59
C ALA A 29 14.60 -3.13 -6.21
N VAL A 30 13.39 -2.57 -6.05
CA VAL A 30 12.92 -2.04 -4.76
C VAL A 30 12.69 -3.16 -3.74
N LEU A 31 12.12 -4.29 -4.15
CA LEU A 31 11.96 -5.46 -3.28
C LEU A 31 13.32 -6.04 -2.87
N ALA A 32 14.30 -6.12 -3.77
CA ALA A 32 15.64 -6.57 -3.45
C ALA A 32 16.38 -5.62 -2.49
N ASP A 33 16.21 -4.30 -2.66
CA ASP A 33 16.84 -3.28 -1.79
C ASP A 33 16.20 -3.21 -0.39
N LYS A 34 14.87 -3.30 -0.31
CA LYS A 34 14.13 -3.12 0.95
C LYS A 34 13.76 -4.42 1.64
N GLN A 35 13.78 -5.53 0.92
CA GLN A 35 13.41 -6.82 1.42
C GLN A 35 14.35 -7.92 0.89
N GLY A 36 15.61 -7.86 1.33
CA GLY A 36 16.61 -8.88 1.00
C GLY A 36 16.27 -10.30 1.48
N SER A 37 15.26 -10.47 2.35
CA SER A 37 14.80 -11.77 2.84
C SER A 37 13.81 -12.48 1.92
N GLY A 38 13.15 -11.76 0.99
CA GLY A 38 12.14 -12.35 0.09
C GLY A 38 10.78 -12.68 0.71
N GLU A 39 10.55 -12.42 2.01
CA GLU A 39 9.32 -12.83 2.71
C GLU A 39 8.01 -12.29 2.08
N PHE A 40 8.03 -11.13 1.40
CA PHE A 40 6.84 -10.58 0.73
C PHE A 40 6.58 -11.30 -0.58
N ILE A 41 7.63 -11.72 -1.28
CA ILE A 41 7.51 -12.53 -2.49
C ILE A 41 6.95 -13.89 -2.11
N ASP A 42 7.46 -14.51 -1.04
CA ASP A 42 6.96 -15.78 -0.53
C ASP A 42 5.50 -15.67 -0.04
N SER A 43 5.19 -14.63 0.73
CA SER A 43 3.81 -14.37 1.20
C SER A 43 2.83 -14.09 0.06
N CYS A 44 3.32 -13.57 -1.07
CA CYS A 44 2.53 -13.29 -2.26
C CYS A 44 2.61 -14.40 -3.32
N ASN A 45 3.08 -15.60 -2.95
CA ASN A 45 3.19 -16.76 -3.85
C ASN A 45 3.97 -16.45 -5.15
N GLY A 46 5.08 -15.71 -5.03
CA GLY A 46 5.92 -15.32 -6.16
C GLY A 46 5.44 -14.10 -6.95
N ASN A 47 4.31 -13.47 -6.57
CA ASN A 47 3.78 -12.34 -7.32
C ASN A 47 4.47 -11.03 -6.93
N ILE A 48 5.44 -10.61 -7.75
CA ILE A 48 6.23 -9.37 -7.59
C ILE A 48 5.34 -8.13 -7.46
N LYS A 49 4.26 -8.03 -8.25
CA LYS A 49 3.34 -6.89 -8.21
C LYS A 49 2.60 -6.80 -6.87
N ALA A 50 2.20 -7.95 -6.33
CA ALA A 50 1.56 -8.04 -5.04
C ALA A 50 2.53 -7.75 -3.90
N ALA A 51 3.73 -8.35 -3.93
CA ALA A 51 4.78 -8.12 -2.94
C ALA A 51 5.17 -6.62 -2.87
N PHE A 52 5.36 -5.99 -4.03
CA PHE A 52 5.65 -4.56 -4.11
C PHE A 52 4.50 -3.73 -3.54
N SER A 53 3.27 -4.03 -3.93
CA SER A 53 2.10 -3.29 -3.43
C SER A 53 1.91 -3.48 -1.91
N MET A 54 2.22 -4.66 -1.38
CA MET A 54 2.17 -4.97 0.04
C MET A 54 3.21 -4.17 0.84
N LEU A 55 4.45 -4.09 0.34
CA LEU A 55 5.50 -3.25 0.92
C LEU A 55 5.07 -1.78 1.01
N ILE A 56 4.49 -1.24 -0.07
CA ILE A 56 4.01 0.15 -0.13
C ILE A 56 2.86 0.36 0.85
N ALA A 57 1.88 -0.55 0.86
CA ALA A 57 0.73 -0.47 1.76
C ALA A 57 1.14 -0.55 3.23
N GLU A 58 2.08 -1.43 3.58
CA GLU A 58 2.60 -1.54 4.93
C GLU A 58 3.30 -0.26 5.38
N LYS A 59 4.18 0.29 4.53
CA LYS A 59 4.86 1.56 4.82
C LYS A 59 3.88 2.72 4.97
N LEU A 60 2.85 2.79 4.13
CA LEU A 60 1.79 3.77 4.25
C LEU A 60 1.01 3.62 5.55
N PHE A 61 0.67 2.39 5.91
CA PHE A 61 -0.02 2.08 7.15
C PHE A 61 0.84 2.43 8.38
N THR A 62 2.13 2.11 8.37
CA THR A 62 3.07 2.53 9.42
C THR A 62 3.13 4.05 9.53
N ILE A 63 3.21 4.79 8.43
CA ILE A 63 3.20 6.26 8.45
C ILE A 63 1.87 6.78 9.01
N GLN A 64 0.75 6.24 8.57
CA GLN A 64 -0.58 6.65 9.06
C GLN A 64 -0.71 6.41 10.56
N HIS A 65 -0.30 5.23 11.03
CA HIS A 65 -0.53 4.79 12.40
C HIS A 65 0.53 5.31 13.39
N VAL A 66 1.82 5.31 13.02
CA VAL A 66 2.92 5.74 13.90
C VAL A 66 3.03 7.26 13.92
N LEU A 67 2.88 7.93 12.76
CA LEU A 67 3.00 9.38 12.68
C LEU A 67 1.66 10.11 12.85
N GLY A 68 0.55 9.37 12.99
CA GLY A 68 -0.78 9.93 13.25
C GLY A 68 -1.32 10.82 12.13
N VAL A 69 -0.83 10.65 10.90
CA VAL A 69 -1.18 11.52 9.77
C VAL A 69 -2.53 11.10 9.19
N LYS A 70 -3.56 11.92 9.43
CA LYS A 70 -4.94 11.64 8.98
C LYS A 70 -5.26 12.20 7.60
N SER A 71 -4.48 13.17 7.11
CA SER A 71 -4.69 13.77 5.80
C SER A 71 -4.04 12.91 4.71
N PRO A 72 -4.80 12.47 3.68
CA PRO A 72 -4.27 11.64 2.60
C PRO A 72 -3.17 12.35 1.80
N ASP A 73 -3.27 13.67 1.61
CA ASP A 73 -2.23 14.45 0.94
C ASP A 73 -0.93 14.52 1.76
N GLN A 74 -1.03 14.74 3.07
CA GLN A 74 0.14 14.73 3.94
C GLN A 74 0.79 13.35 4.02
N LEU A 75 -0.01 12.27 4.00
CA LEU A 75 0.46 10.90 3.97
C LEU A 75 1.30 10.64 2.72
N ALA A 76 0.77 11.03 1.55
CA ALA A 76 1.45 10.86 0.27
C ALA A 76 2.72 11.72 0.16
N ILE A 77 2.68 12.98 0.63
CA ILE A 77 3.88 13.85 0.69
C ILE A 77 4.96 13.24 1.58
N ARG A 78 4.60 12.78 2.79
CA ARG A 78 5.57 12.17 3.72
C ARG A 78 6.14 10.88 3.18
N PHE A 79 5.31 10.04 2.56
CA PHE A 79 5.79 8.83 1.91
C PHE A 79 6.82 9.16 0.82
N ASN A 80 6.50 10.11 -0.07
CA ASN A 80 7.39 10.53 -1.15
C ASN A 80 8.72 11.10 -0.62
N ASN A 81 8.70 11.82 0.50
CA ASN A 81 9.91 12.36 1.14
C ASN A 81 10.74 11.29 1.84
N LEU A 82 10.12 10.34 2.55
CA LEU A 82 10.82 9.27 3.27
C LEU A 82 11.36 8.21 2.31
N HIS A 83 10.70 8.04 1.16
CA HIS A 83 10.90 6.93 0.25
C HIS A 83 10.97 7.38 -1.21
N PRO A 84 11.93 8.24 -1.58
CA PRO A 84 12.03 8.78 -2.94
C PRO A 84 12.27 7.70 -4.01
N ASN A 85 12.85 6.57 -3.63
CA ASN A 85 13.22 5.47 -4.53
C ASN A 85 12.12 4.41 -4.73
N LEU A 86 10.97 4.51 -4.04
CA LEU A 86 9.92 3.47 -4.00
C LEU A 86 8.75 3.69 -4.96
N ALA A 87 8.83 4.69 -5.85
CA ALA A 87 7.74 5.25 -6.67
C ALA A 87 6.83 6.24 -5.93
N ARG A 88 6.52 7.34 -6.63
CA ARG A 88 5.75 8.46 -6.06
C ARG A 88 4.29 8.09 -5.89
N ILE A 89 3.77 8.33 -4.70
CA ILE A 89 2.34 8.29 -4.42
C ILE A 89 1.68 9.56 -4.96
N TYR A 90 0.54 9.36 -5.62
CA TYR A 90 -0.33 10.41 -6.12
C TYR A 90 -0.77 11.35 -4.98
N THR A 91 -0.43 12.61 -5.12
CA THR A 91 -1.01 13.76 -4.40
C THR A 91 -1.85 14.56 -5.38
N GLN A 92 -2.90 15.26 -4.92
CA GLN A 92 -3.70 16.11 -5.81
C GLN A 92 -2.80 17.06 -6.62
N GLY A 93 -2.92 17.03 -7.95
CA GLY A 93 -2.18 17.90 -8.87
C GLY A 93 -0.90 17.32 -9.48
N VAL A 94 -0.52 16.07 -9.18
CA VAL A 94 0.69 15.45 -9.76
C VAL A 94 0.31 14.55 -10.95
N SER A 95 0.84 14.86 -12.14
CA SER A 95 0.69 14.05 -13.36
C SER A 95 1.63 12.83 -13.41
N ASP A 96 2.77 12.91 -12.73
CA ASP A 96 3.86 11.91 -12.74
C ASP A 96 3.78 10.94 -11.54
N TRP A 97 2.59 10.46 -11.23
CA TRP A 97 2.39 9.52 -10.11
C TRP A 97 2.70 8.08 -10.53
N GLY A 98 3.39 7.34 -9.66
CA GLY A 98 3.66 5.92 -9.85
C GLY A 98 2.63 5.01 -9.16
N ILE A 99 2.08 5.47 -8.02
CA ILE A 99 1.13 4.69 -7.21
C ILE A 99 0.00 5.61 -6.75
N LYS A 100 -1.25 5.15 -6.81
CA LYS A 100 -2.42 5.85 -6.29
C LYS A 100 -3.09 4.99 -5.22
N VAL A 101 -3.22 5.55 -4.02
CA VAL A 101 -3.98 4.91 -2.93
C VAL A 101 -5.45 5.18 -3.16
N ILE A 102 -6.23 4.13 -3.45
CA ILE A 102 -7.69 4.23 -3.62
C ILE A 102 -8.37 4.05 -2.26
N ASN A 103 -7.90 3.10 -1.45
CA ASN A 103 -8.40 2.88 -0.11
C ASN A 103 -7.26 2.40 0.80
N LEU A 104 -7.27 2.83 2.05
CA LEU A 104 -6.38 2.32 3.10
C LEU A 104 -7.16 2.39 4.41
N GLN A 105 -7.57 1.23 4.89
CA GLN A 105 -8.33 1.08 6.12
C GLN A 105 -7.58 0.11 7.04
N PRO A 106 -7.55 0.36 8.35
CA PRO A 106 -7.14 -0.66 9.30
C PRO A 106 -8.05 -1.88 9.13
N ALA A 107 -7.52 -3.09 9.29
CA ALA A 107 -8.34 -4.28 9.31
C ALA A 107 -9.32 -4.10 10.48
N ILE A 108 -10.61 -4.02 10.17
CA ILE A 108 -11.66 -3.85 11.18
C ILE A 108 -11.55 -5.07 12.08
N ALA A 109 -11.10 -4.86 13.32
CA ALA A 109 -10.77 -5.95 14.21
C ALA A 109 -12.03 -6.77 14.54
N PHE A 110 -13.20 -6.13 14.71
CA PHE A 110 -14.49 -6.82 14.93
C PHE A 110 -15.66 -5.88 14.55
N GLU A 111 -16.61 -6.37 13.76
CA GLU A 111 -17.98 -5.81 13.71
C GLU A 111 -18.84 -6.57 14.71
N PHE A 112 -19.25 -5.93 15.79
CA PHE A 112 -20.36 -6.44 16.59
C PHE A 112 -21.65 -6.14 15.83
N ILE A 113 -22.22 -7.15 15.19
CA ILE A 113 -23.59 -7.08 14.70
C ILE A 113 -24.48 -7.25 15.94
N PRO A 114 -25.17 -6.22 16.44
CA PRO A 114 -26.18 -6.44 17.45
C PRO A 114 -27.24 -7.38 16.84
N MET A 115 -27.42 -8.55 17.43
CA MET A 115 -28.59 -9.38 17.14
C MET A 115 -29.82 -8.53 17.51
N GLU A 116 -30.51 -8.02 16.50
CA GLU A 116 -31.88 -7.58 16.68
C GLU A 116 -32.64 -8.73 17.35
N GLN A 117 -33.28 -8.40 18.46
CA GLN A 117 -34.04 -9.29 19.32
C GLN A 117 -34.98 -10.14 18.46
N SER A 118 -34.60 -11.40 18.25
CA SER A 118 -35.53 -12.41 17.76
C SER A 118 -36.34 -12.90 18.95
N ALA A 119 -37.62 -12.52 18.91
CA ALA A 119 -38.76 -12.97 19.71
C ALA A 119 -38.92 -12.37 21.12
#